data_AF-A0A940S1N1-F1
#
_entry.id   AF-A0A940S1N1-F1
#
_cell.length_a   1.000
_cell.length_b   1.000
_cell.length_c   1.000
_cell.angle_alpha   90.00
_cell.angle_beta   90.00
_cell.angle_gamma   90.00
#
_symmetry.space_group_name_H-M   'P 1'
#
loop_
_entity.id
_entity.type
_entity.pdbx_description
1 polymer ?
#
loop_
_entity_poly.entity_id
_entity_poly.type
_entity_poly.pdbx_seq_one_letter_code
_entity_poly.pdbx_strand_id
1 'polypeptide(L)'
;MKSTVALLSLALLAMPVAAQETDESSSLMEEGARLFFRGLMSEMEPTLDELESTLREMQPVMRNFLTEMGPALRDVLEMVEDWSLYEPPEMLPNGDIVIRRKEPITPENAEPDAPAEIEL
;
A
#
# COMPACT_ATOMS: atom_id res chain seq x y z
N MET A 1 -57.62 43.30 9.00
CA MET A 1 -56.93 42.75 10.20
C MET A 1 -56.78 41.22 10.19
N LYS A 2 -57.62 40.46 9.46
CA LYS A 2 -57.59 38.98 9.46
C LYS A 2 -56.54 38.37 8.52
N SER A 3 -56.27 39.03 7.39
CA SER A 3 -55.34 38.56 6.35
C SER A 3 -53.86 38.72 6.71
N THR A 4 -53.52 39.67 7.59
CA THR A 4 -52.15 39.91 8.06
C THR A 4 -51.69 38.85 9.06
N VAL A 5 -52.60 38.25 9.83
CA VAL A 5 -52.29 37.20 10.81
C VAL A 5 -51.95 35.89 10.09
N ALA A 6 -52.69 35.54 9.02
CA ALA A 6 -52.47 34.33 8.25
C ALA A 6 -51.13 34.33 7.47
N LEU A 7 -50.71 35.49 6.96
CA LEU A 7 -49.41 35.66 6.31
C LEU A 7 -48.24 35.53 7.30
N LEU A 8 -48.43 36.03 8.54
CA LEU A 8 -47.43 35.94 9.59
C LEU A 8 -47.25 34.49 10.07
N SER A 9 -48.34 33.74 10.23
CA SER A 9 -48.28 32.32 10.64
C SER A 9 -47.62 31.40 9.60
N LEU A 10 -47.78 31.68 8.30
CA LEU A 10 -47.14 30.90 7.23
C LEU A 10 -45.63 31.19 7.13
N ALA A 11 -45.22 32.43 7.42
CA ALA A 11 -43.81 32.82 7.46
C ALA A 11 -43.04 32.19 8.64
N LEU A 12 -43.69 31.97 9.79
CA LEU A 12 -43.07 31.32 10.94
C LEU A 12 -42.80 29.82 10.74
N LEU A 13 -43.53 29.13 9.85
CA LEU A 13 -43.34 27.71 9.55
C LEU A 13 -42.16 27.43 8.59
N ALA A 14 -41.72 28.43 7.83
CA ALA A 14 -40.59 28.31 6.89
C ALA A 14 -39.23 28.61 7.55
N MET A 15 -39.21 29.26 8.73
CA MET A 15 -37.99 29.64 9.44
C MET A 15 -37.18 28.49 10.09
N PRO A 16 -37.75 27.36 10.57
CA PRO A 16 -36.93 26.31 11.18
C PRO A 16 -36.14 25.49 10.15
N VAL A 17 -36.64 25.40 8.91
CA VAL A 17 -36.05 24.56 7.85
C VAL A 17 -34.68 25.10 7.40
N ALA A 18 -34.55 26.43 7.25
CA ALA A 18 -33.31 27.04 6.77
C ALA A 18 -32.13 27.00 7.78
N ALA A 19 -32.38 26.67 9.06
CA ALA A 19 -31.37 26.62 10.12
C ALA A 19 -30.90 25.19 10.45
N GLN A 20 -31.71 24.17 10.16
CA GLN A 20 -31.38 22.76 10.46
C GLN A 20 -30.64 22.06 9.31
N GLU A 21 -30.74 22.56 8.08
CA GLU A 21 -30.29 21.79 6.92
C GLU A 21 -28.77 21.65 6.75
N THR A 22 -27.91 22.49 7.34
CA THR A 22 -26.46 22.45 7.03
C THR A 22 -25.66 21.51 7.93
N ASP A 23 -25.82 21.58 9.25
CA ASP A 23 -25.12 20.68 10.19
C ASP A 23 -25.73 19.26 10.20
N GLU A 24 -27.05 19.15 10.03
CA GLU A 24 -27.74 17.85 10.01
C GLU A 24 -27.49 17.11 8.70
N SER A 25 -27.41 17.79 7.55
CA SER A 25 -27.10 17.15 6.26
C SER A 25 -25.66 16.68 6.12
N SER A 26 -24.69 17.43 6.66
CA SER A 26 -23.29 17.01 6.68
C SER A 26 -23.10 15.79 7.58
N SER A 27 -23.78 15.75 8.75
CA SER A 27 -23.83 14.57 9.63
C SER A 27 -24.49 13.37 8.95
N LEU A 28 -25.60 13.56 8.21
CA LEU A 28 -26.26 12.48 7.47
C LEU A 28 -25.41 11.94 6.30
N MET A 29 -24.67 12.81 5.61
CA MET A 29 -23.73 12.38 4.56
C MET A 29 -22.57 11.59 5.17
N GLU A 30 -22.03 12.03 6.32
CA GLU A 30 -21.00 11.28 7.06
C GLU A 30 -21.52 9.91 7.51
N GLU A 31 -22.73 9.85 8.06
CA GLU A 31 -23.39 8.61 8.47
C GLU A 31 -23.61 7.69 7.27
N GLY A 32 -24.05 8.24 6.12
CA GLY A 32 -24.21 7.52 4.86
C GLY A 32 -22.89 6.96 4.33
N ALA A 33 -21.81 7.75 4.36
CA ALA A 33 -20.47 7.30 3.99
C ALA A 33 -19.99 6.17 4.93
N ARG A 34 -20.21 6.30 6.24
CA ARG A 34 -19.86 5.26 7.23
C ARG A 34 -20.60 3.95 6.98
N LEU A 35 -21.90 4.01 6.68
CA LEU A 35 -22.72 2.85 6.34
C LEU A 35 -22.26 2.21 5.03
N PHE A 36 -21.91 3.02 4.03
CA PHE A 36 -21.37 2.55 2.76
C PHE A 36 -20.02 1.82 2.94
N PHE A 37 -19.07 2.43 3.65
CA PHE A 37 -17.76 1.80 3.92
C PHE A 37 -17.90 0.53 4.74
N ARG A 38 -18.83 0.49 5.70
CA ARG A 38 -19.14 -0.73 6.46
C ARG A 38 -19.66 -1.84 5.55
N GLY A 39 -20.60 -1.52 4.66
CA GLY A 39 -21.10 -2.47 3.66
C GLY A 39 -19.98 -3.00 2.77
N LEU A 40 -19.11 -2.12 2.27
CA LEU A 40 -17.95 -2.52 1.47
C LEU A 40 -17.00 -3.45 2.23
N MET A 41 -16.69 -3.15 3.49
CA MET A 41 -15.83 -4.00 4.33
C MET A 41 -16.47 -5.36 4.61
N SER A 42 -17.78 -5.40 4.88
CA SER A 42 -18.51 -6.67 5.09
C SER A 42 -18.54 -7.54 3.83
N GLU A 43 -18.59 -6.95 2.64
CA GLU A 43 -18.48 -7.71 1.38
C GLU A 43 -17.04 -8.20 1.12
N MET A 44 -16.03 -7.48 1.64
CA MET A 44 -14.62 -7.86 1.52
C MET A 44 -14.15 -8.87 2.59
N GLU A 45 -14.88 -9.00 3.70
CA GLU A 45 -14.57 -9.92 4.81
C GLU A 45 -14.26 -11.36 4.33
N PRO A 46 -15.07 -11.99 3.44
CA PRO A 46 -14.77 -13.33 2.94
C PRO A 46 -13.44 -13.41 2.19
N THR A 47 -13.12 -12.41 1.36
CA THR A 47 -11.83 -12.36 0.64
C THR A 47 -10.64 -12.13 1.56
N LEU A 48 -10.82 -11.38 2.66
CA LEU A 48 -9.78 -11.19 3.66
C LEU A 48 -9.52 -12.47 4.46
N ASP A 49 -10.57 -13.21 4.81
CA ASP A 49 -10.47 -14.49 5.49
C ASP A 49 -9.74 -15.55 4.63
N GLU A 50 -10.05 -15.62 3.34
CA GLU A 50 -9.35 -16.49 2.39
C GLU A 50 -7.86 -16.12 2.25
N LEU A 51 -7.56 -14.82 2.19
CA LEU A 51 -6.18 -14.32 2.18
C LEU A 51 -5.45 -14.69 3.47
N GLU A 52 -6.09 -14.51 4.63
CA GLU A 52 -5.50 -14.88 5.93
C GLU A 52 -5.20 -16.39 5.98
N SER A 53 -6.12 -17.23 5.52
CA SER A 53 -5.90 -18.67 5.45
C SER A 53 -4.70 -19.02 4.57
N THR A 54 -4.61 -18.41 3.39
CA THR A 54 -3.49 -18.61 2.45
C THR A 54 -2.17 -18.18 3.08
N LEU A 55 -2.14 -17.02 3.74
CA LEU A 55 -0.95 -16.53 4.43
C LEU A 55 -0.54 -17.45 5.58
N ARG A 56 -1.50 -18.03 6.31
CA ARG A 56 -1.23 -18.99 7.40
C ARG A 56 -0.60 -20.28 6.88
N GLU A 57 -1.03 -20.77 5.72
CA GLU A 57 -0.43 -21.92 5.05
C GLU A 57 0.99 -21.63 4.53
N MET A 58 1.22 -20.42 4.01
CA MET A 58 2.53 -19.99 3.51
C MET A 58 3.52 -19.63 4.64
N GLN A 59 3.02 -19.26 5.83
CA GLN A 59 3.82 -18.84 6.98
C GLN A 59 4.99 -19.80 7.34
N PRO A 60 4.79 -21.12 7.47
CA PRO A 60 5.90 -22.04 7.76
C PRO A 60 6.94 -22.10 6.63
N VAL A 61 6.49 -22.08 5.37
CA VAL A 61 7.39 -22.09 4.20
C VAL A 61 8.23 -20.82 4.16
N MET A 62 7.59 -19.65 4.32
CA MET A 62 8.29 -18.36 4.40
C MET A 62 9.29 -18.33 5.56
N ARG A 63 8.93 -18.85 6.73
CA ARG A 63 9.83 -18.89 7.88
C ARG A 63 11.04 -19.78 7.64
N ASN A 64 10.84 -20.96 7.05
CA ASN A 64 11.95 -21.87 6.72
C ASN A 64 12.86 -21.23 5.67
N PHE A 65 12.29 -20.66 4.61
CA PHE A 65 13.04 -19.93 3.60
C PHE A 65 13.87 -18.78 4.19
N LEU A 66 13.28 -17.93 5.03
CA LEU A 66 13.99 -16.85 5.70
C LEU A 66 15.07 -17.36 6.67
N THR A 67 14.90 -18.53 7.26
CA THR A 67 15.88 -19.11 8.19
C THR A 67 17.05 -19.74 7.45
N GLU A 68 16.78 -20.47 6.38
CA GLU A 68 17.79 -21.22 5.61
C GLU A 68 18.50 -20.35 4.57
N MET A 69 17.75 -19.52 3.84
CA MET A 69 18.25 -18.68 2.74
C MET A 69 18.46 -17.22 3.16
N GLY A 70 17.91 -16.78 4.30
CA GLY A 70 18.01 -15.38 4.75
C GLY A 70 19.43 -14.86 4.91
N PRO A 71 20.37 -15.59 5.55
CA PRO A 71 21.76 -15.15 5.66
C PRO A 71 22.40 -14.94 4.29
N ALA A 72 22.28 -15.90 3.38
CA ALA A 72 22.84 -15.80 2.03
C ALA A 72 22.20 -14.67 1.22
N LEU A 73 20.89 -14.43 1.37
CA LEU A 73 20.22 -13.29 0.73
C LEU A 73 20.74 -11.95 1.25
N ARG A 74 20.96 -11.82 2.56
CA ARG A 74 21.57 -10.62 3.14
C ARG A 74 22.96 -10.38 2.58
N ASP A 75 23.79 -11.42 2.54
CA ASP A 75 25.16 -11.31 2.03
C ASP A 75 25.14 -10.89 0.55
N VAL A 76 24.19 -11.40 -0.25
CA VAL A 76 23.98 -10.97 -1.64
C VAL A 76 23.54 -9.51 -1.74
N LEU A 77 22.61 -9.06 -0.89
CA LEU A 77 22.18 -7.66 -0.82
C LEU A 77 23.32 -6.71 -0.42
N GLU A 78 24.25 -7.16 0.43
CA GLU A 78 25.44 -6.39 0.83
C GLU A 78 26.51 -6.36 -0.27
N MET A 79 26.66 -7.43 -1.05
CA MET A 79 27.63 -7.49 -2.16
C MET A 79 27.30 -6.55 -3.32
N VAL A 80 26.04 -6.10 -3.45
CA VAL A 80 25.58 -5.25 -4.55
C VAL A 80 24.99 -3.97 -3.99
N GLU A 81 25.77 -2.89 -4.05
CA GLU A 81 25.37 -1.57 -3.54
C GLU A 81 24.20 -0.95 -4.34
N ASP A 82 24.15 -1.20 -5.66
CA ASP A 82 23.10 -0.71 -6.54
C ASP A 82 22.51 -1.82 -7.44
N TRP A 83 21.34 -2.30 -7.04
CA TRP A 83 20.55 -3.30 -7.75
C TRP A 83 19.92 -2.77 -9.05
N SER A 84 19.77 -1.45 -9.19
CA SER A 84 19.15 -0.85 -10.38
C SER A 84 20.01 -1.05 -11.63
N LEU A 85 21.31 -1.28 -11.47
CA LEU A 85 22.28 -1.53 -12.53
C LEU A 85 22.20 -2.95 -13.12
N TYR A 86 21.37 -3.82 -12.56
CA TYR A 86 21.30 -5.23 -12.93
C TYR A 86 19.94 -5.59 -13.54
N GLU A 87 19.98 -6.57 -14.45
CA GLU A 87 18.81 -7.23 -15.04
C GLU A 87 18.22 -8.27 -14.08
N PRO A 88 16.96 -8.69 -14.27
CA PRO A 88 16.39 -9.78 -13.49
C PRO A 88 17.17 -11.09 -13.69
N PRO A 89 17.15 -12.01 -12.70
CA PRO A 89 17.89 -13.26 -12.78
C PRO A 89 17.46 -14.15 -13.97
N GLU A 90 18.42 -14.71 -14.68
CA GLU A 90 18.22 -15.66 -15.79
C GLU A 90 18.67 -17.06 -15.38
N MET A 91 17.83 -18.07 -15.61
CA MET A 91 18.17 -19.48 -15.37
C MET A 91 18.82 -20.09 -16.61
N LEU A 92 20.06 -20.54 -16.47
CA LEU A 92 20.84 -21.16 -17.53
C LEU A 92 20.45 -22.64 -17.73
N PRO A 93 20.79 -23.26 -18.89
CA PRO A 93 20.46 -24.67 -19.14
C PRO A 93 21.06 -25.68 -18.15
N ASN A 94 22.12 -25.30 -17.43
CA ASN A 94 22.75 -26.10 -16.38
C ASN A 94 22.09 -25.93 -14.99
N GLY A 95 21.11 -25.03 -14.85
CA GLY A 95 20.43 -24.74 -13.58
C GLY A 95 21.05 -23.61 -12.77
N ASP A 96 22.15 -23.02 -13.23
CA ASP A 96 22.74 -21.85 -12.57
C ASP A 96 21.89 -20.60 -12.84
N ILE A 97 21.95 -19.65 -11.90
CA ILE A 97 21.31 -18.35 -12.03
C ILE A 97 22.38 -17.29 -12.31
N VAL A 98 22.18 -16.49 -13.35
CA VAL A 98 23.05 -15.34 -13.66
C VAL A 98 22.26 -14.04 -13.53
N ILE A 99 22.86 -13.04 -12.89
CA ILE A 99 22.33 -11.67 -12.82
C ILE A 99 23.29 -10.78 -13.60
N ARG A 100 22.86 -10.30 -14.77
CA ARG A 100 23.70 -9.51 -15.67
C ARG A 100 23.59 -8.03 -15.34
N ARG A 101 24.66 -7.26 -15.50
CA ARG A 101 24.55 -5.80 -15.51
C ARG A 101 23.84 -5.33 -16.78
N LYS A 102 23.00 -4.31 -16.65
CA LYS A 102 22.34 -3.61 -17.77
C LYS A 102 23.37 -2.93 -18.67
N GLU A 103 24.31 -2.23 -18.04
CA GLU A 103 25.42 -1.58 -18.73
C GLU A 103 26.73 -2.33 -18.43
N PRO A 104 27.45 -2.79 -19.46
CA PRO A 104 28.74 -3.43 -19.27
C PRO A 104 29.75 -2.40 -18.74
N ILE A 105 30.59 -2.84 -17.79
CA ILE A 105 31.68 -1.99 -17.29
C ILE A 105 32.70 -1.80 -18.41
N THR A 106 32.93 -0.55 -18.78
CA THR A 106 34.00 -0.12 -19.68
C THR A 106 35.09 0.58 -18.87
N PRO A 107 36.32 0.74 -19.41
CA PRO A 107 37.36 1.51 -18.72
C PRO A 107 36.98 2.95 -18.38
N GLU A 108 35.99 3.52 -19.09
CA GLU A 108 35.47 4.87 -18.89
C GLU A 108 34.49 4.96 -17.71
N ASN A 109 33.75 3.87 -17.46
CA ASN A 109 32.70 3.80 -16.45
C ASN A 109 33.08 2.88 -15.28
N ALA A 110 34.30 2.33 -15.30
CA ALA A 110 34.88 1.62 -14.17
C ALA A 110 35.16 2.67 -13.08
N GLU A 111 34.48 2.53 -11.95
CA GLU A 111 34.84 3.31 -10.77
C GLU A 111 36.32 3.06 -10.46
N PRO A 112 37.11 4.12 -10.22
CA PRO A 112 38.51 3.96 -9.87
C PRO A 112 38.56 3.12 -8.60
N ASP A 113 39.30 1.99 -8.64
CA ASP A 113 39.50 1.09 -7.50
C ASP A 113 39.67 1.91 -6.23
N ALA A 114 38.65 1.91 -5.35
CA ALA A 114 38.81 2.42 -4.01
C ALA A 114 39.92 1.55 -3.39
N PRO A 115 41.05 2.12 -2.93
CA PRO A 115 42.10 1.32 -2.35
C PRO A 115 41.51 0.59 -1.16
N ALA A 116 41.56 -0.74 -1.19
CA ALA A 116 41.22 -1.55 -0.03
C ALA A 116 42.13 -1.10 1.12
N GLU A 117 41.56 -0.37 2.09
CA GLU A 117 42.21 -0.14 3.38
C GLU A 117 42.28 -1.50 4.08
N ILE A 118 43.36 -2.23 3.80
CA ILE A 118 43.76 -3.39 4.60
C ILE A 118 44.41 -2.79 5.84
N GLU A 119 43.64 -2.61 6.92
CA GLU A 119 44.21 -2.35 8.24
C GLU A 119 45.09 -3.56 8.65
N LEU A 120 46.38 -3.29 8.88
CA LEU A 120 47.38 -4.22 9.39
C LEU A 120 47.44 -4.20 10.92
#